data_AF-A0A353VTS2-F1
#
_entry.id   AF-A0A353VTS2-F1
#
_cell.length_a   1.000
_cell.length_b   1.000
_cell.length_c   1.000
_cell.angle_alpha   90.00
_cell.angle_beta   90.00
_cell.angle_gamma   90.00
#
_symmetry.space_group_name_H-M   'P 1'
#
loop_
_entity.id
_entity.type
_entity.pdbx_description
1 polymer ?
#
loop_
_entity_poly.entity_id
_entity_poly.type
_entity_poly.pdbx_seq_one_letter_code
_entity_poly.pdbx_strand_id
1 'polypeptide(L)'
;MIEFHRIYPTLGIPRQILIIGLPATGCHGQESGKAHRCASEYSLNSFHHCNYRHFDSIIGHHWTSFCSMATVFAFFMRYLYFQSRKMKIRNIVLTGLSVAMFTLPSCKKDKDSSSTKDYVNGTLTFQSVPSYVRKGESFSLTPTGITHPGTGSAEDIGYYWTVSWDSAKDTTKTQSDKTGDGTFKFTVPSKVGTFTVNCGAFADGYYPKTNSVSFSVVDPALDSTVTGAYTKFDSKITDARDGESYYITTINGKIWMKNNLYYSGSGVSYQNSEAMDAIMGRLYSWNEAVEACPEGWHLPSDAEFVEMANALAPKGTEFSVRETFSGVAGEFMVDARFLGTRMWEYWPQVKITNKAGFSALPAGYAIDSGSSSKFTGVDNYAVFWTSDSESDGAGLCRYIFVKQNDVLAGARDKESFRASVRCVKD
;
A
#
# COMPACT_ATOMS: atom_id res chain seq x y z
N MET A 1 66.04 -37.56 -21.42
CA MET A 1 65.07 -36.83 -22.27
C MET A 1 64.31 -35.90 -21.35
N ILE A 2 64.61 -34.62 -21.10
CA ILE A 2 65.10 -33.47 -21.89
C ILE A 2 64.15 -33.03 -23.03
N GLU A 3 63.90 -31.71 -23.05
CA GLU A 3 63.09 -30.82 -23.94
C GLU A 3 61.65 -30.55 -23.47
N PHE A 4 61.16 -29.35 -23.07
CA PHE A 4 61.46 -27.91 -23.26
C PHE A 4 61.29 -27.35 -24.69
N HIS A 5 60.13 -26.75 -25.02
CA HIS A 5 59.96 -25.28 -25.20
C HIS A 5 58.53 -24.83 -25.60
N ARG A 6 58.22 -23.60 -25.15
CA ARG A 6 57.05 -22.73 -25.41
C ARG A 6 56.93 -22.27 -26.87
N ILE A 7 55.75 -21.75 -27.27
CA ILE A 7 55.51 -20.37 -27.77
C ILE A 7 53.99 -20.09 -27.82
N TYR A 8 53.58 -18.92 -27.31
CA TYR A 8 52.29 -18.21 -27.47
C TYR A 8 52.47 -17.11 -28.56
N PRO A 9 51.45 -16.56 -29.27
CA PRO A 9 50.65 -15.45 -28.68
C PRO A 9 49.24 -15.10 -29.27
N THR A 10 48.50 -14.34 -28.43
CA THR A 10 47.65 -13.14 -28.71
C THR A 10 46.30 -13.20 -29.45
N LEU A 11 45.23 -12.82 -28.72
CA LEU A 11 44.40 -11.58 -28.82
C LEU A 11 43.21 -11.77 -27.83
N GLY A 12 43.00 -11.02 -26.72
CA GLY A 12 42.90 -9.56 -26.53
C GLY A 12 41.47 -9.10 -26.87
N ILE A 13 40.57 -8.71 -25.94
CA ILE A 13 40.54 -7.42 -25.20
C ILE A 13 39.41 -7.46 -24.11
N PRO A 14 39.47 -6.63 -23.04
CA PRO A 14 39.00 -6.93 -21.69
C PRO A 14 37.77 -6.14 -21.21
N ARG A 15 37.23 -6.56 -20.04
CA ARG A 15 36.23 -5.85 -19.23
C ARG A 15 36.79 -4.55 -18.68
N GLN A 16 36.13 -3.43 -18.96
CA GLN A 16 36.37 -2.16 -18.28
C GLN A 16 35.73 -2.17 -16.89
N ILE A 17 36.56 -1.96 -15.88
CA ILE A 17 36.18 -1.55 -14.52
C ILE A 17 36.34 -0.04 -14.49
N LEU A 18 35.25 0.70 -14.29
CA LEU A 18 35.28 2.14 -14.10
C LEU A 18 35.51 2.43 -12.61
N ILE A 19 36.77 2.72 -12.26
CA ILE A 19 37.15 3.36 -11.00
C ILE A 19 37.12 4.86 -11.27
N ILE A 20 36.19 5.59 -10.65
CA ILE A 20 36.22 7.06 -10.64
C ILE A 20 37.05 7.48 -9.44
N GLY A 21 38.31 7.84 -9.70
CA GLY A 21 39.15 8.59 -8.76
C GLY A 21 38.88 10.08 -8.93
N LEU A 22 38.56 10.76 -7.83
CA LEU A 22 38.56 12.23 -7.75
C LEU A 22 39.98 12.71 -7.38
N PRO A 23 40.44 13.86 -7.93
CA PRO A 23 41.79 14.35 -7.71
C PRO A 23 41.98 14.90 -6.30
N ALA A 24 43.15 14.61 -5.72
CA ALA A 24 43.63 15.17 -4.47
C ALA A 24 44.00 16.65 -4.64
N THR A 25 43.42 17.52 -3.81
CA THR A 25 44.01 18.79 -3.43
C THR A 25 44.83 18.57 -2.16
N GLY A 26 46.13 18.83 -2.23
CA GLY A 26 47.06 18.61 -1.13
C GLY A 26 46.90 19.60 0.01
N CYS A 27 47.09 19.10 1.23
CA CYS A 27 47.62 19.88 2.35
C CYS A 27 48.61 18.98 3.13
N HIS A 28 49.77 19.55 3.41
CA HIS A 28 50.84 19.02 4.26
C HIS A 28 50.37 18.70 5.69
N GLY A 29 50.98 17.69 6.31
CA GLY A 29 50.97 17.53 7.78
C GLY A 29 51.31 16.11 8.25
N GLN A 30 52.44 15.98 8.94
CA GLN A 30 53.15 14.75 9.33
C GLN A 30 52.50 13.85 10.41
N GLU A 31 52.78 12.56 10.26
CA GLU A 31 53.30 11.54 11.20
C GLU A 31 52.66 11.20 12.57
N SER A 32 52.61 9.87 12.78
CA SER A 32 52.72 9.08 14.02
C SER A 32 51.48 9.05 14.93
N GLY A 33 51.07 7.95 15.56
CA GLY A 33 51.59 6.60 15.72
C GLY A 33 50.88 5.93 16.91
N LYS A 34 50.89 4.60 16.92
CA LYS A 34 50.61 3.68 18.04
C LYS A 34 49.16 3.36 18.45
N ALA A 35 49.01 2.06 18.65
CA ALA A 35 47.84 1.29 19.06
C ALA A 35 47.52 1.41 20.55
N HIS A 36 46.27 1.11 20.93
CA HIS A 36 45.96 0.25 22.08
C HIS A 36 44.51 -0.27 22.02
N ARG A 37 44.34 -1.55 22.39
CA ARG A 37 43.05 -2.21 22.68
C ARG A 37 42.43 -1.61 23.95
N CYS A 38 41.10 -1.46 23.97
CA CYS A 38 40.26 -1.75 25.14
C CYS A 38 38.80 -1.94 24.70
N ALA A 39 38.11 -2.82 25.42
CA ALA A 39 36.74 -3.28 25.18
C ALA A 39 35.70 -2.43 25.94
N SER A 40 34.44 -2.81 25.70
CA SER A 40 33.19 -2.56 26.45
C SER A 40 32.31 -1.36 26.06
N GLU A 41 31.09 -1.74 25.64
CA GLU A 41 29.76 -1.18 25.87
C GLU A 41 29.53 0.33 25.74
N TYR A 42 28.51 0.73 24.96
CA TYR A 42 27.40 1.60 25.40
C TYR A 42 26.34 1.74 24.28
N SER A 43 25.11 1.33 24.62
CA SER A 43 23.81 1.95 24.31
C SER A 43 23.76 3.01 23.19
N LEU A 44 22.94 2.76 22.15
CA LEU A 44 22.48 3.77 21.20
C LEU A 44 20.96 3.97 21.31
N ASN A 45 20.57 4.93 22.14
CA ASN A 45 19.35 5.70 21.99
C ASN A 45 19.65 6.93 21.12
N SER A 46 18.74 7.22 20.19
CA SER A 46 18.38 8.56 19.69
C SER A 46 19.39 9.34 18.80
N PHE A 47 19.10 9.36 17.49
CA PHE A 47 19.51 10.39 16.52
C PHE A 47 18.26 10.68 15.64
N HIS A 48 17.91 11.87 15.16
CA HIS A 48 18.56 13.17 15.09
C HIS A 48 17.47 14.23 14.78
N HIS A 49 17.50 15.37 15.46
CA HIS A 49 16.99 16.65 14.94
C HIS A 49 18.20 17.58 14.87
N CYS A 50 18.47 18.21 13.73
CA CYS A 50 19.34 19.38 13.69
C CYS A 50 18.89 20.39 12.64
N ASN A 51 18.70 21.61 13.12
CA ASN A 51 18.32 22.83 12.42
C ASN A 51 19.48 23.37 11.55
N TYR A 52 19.13 24.12 10.50
CA TYR A 52 20.04 25.10 9.88
C TYR A 52 19.37 26.47 9.85
N ARG A 53 20.05 27.47 10.42
CA ARG A 53 19.74 28.90 10.30
C ARG A 53 20.99 29.65 9.84
N HIS A 54 20.76 30.55 8.88
CA HIS A 54 21.49 31.77 8.50
C HIS A 54 22.95 31.73 8.03
N PHE A 55 23.15 32.18 6.78
CA PHE A 55 24.13 33.21 6.43
C PHE A 55 23.56 34.07 5.29
N ASP A 56 23.63 35.39 5.43
CA ASP A 56 23.13 36.42 4.49
C ASP A 56 24.27 37.12 3.73
N SER A 57 23.92 37.61 2.52
CA SER A 57 24.54 38.69 1.69
C SER A 57 25.82 38.31 0.89
N ILE A 58 25.97 38.53 -0.44
CA ILE A 58 25.83 39.77 -1.24
C ILE A 58 25.53 39.48 -2.74
N ILE A 59 24.51 40.17 -3.27
CA ILE A 59 24.23 40.78 -4.62
C ILE A 59 24.90 40.25 -5.92
N GLY A 60 24.06 39.95 -6.94
CA GLY A 60 24.42 40.02 -8.37
C GLY A 60 23.39 39.42 -9.34
N HIS A 61 22.82 40.23 -10.25
CA HIS A 61 21.69 39.92 -11.14
C HIS A 61 21.92 38.91 -12.30
N HIS A 62 20.79 38.38 -12.80
CA HIS A 62 20.44 37.91 -14.17
C HIS A 62 20.30 36.40 -14.45
N TRP A 63 19.03 35.99 -14.66
CA TRP A 63 18.51 35.11 -15.71
C TRP A 63 19.33 33.85 -16.09
N THR A 64 18.85 32.66 -15.69
CA THR A 64 18.70 31.44 -16.52
C THR A 64 18.36 30.22 -15.62
N SER A 65 17.09 29.82 -15.55
CA SER A 65 16.74 28.47 -15.11
C SER A 65 15.39 28.03 -15.65
N PHE A 66 15.40 27.58 -16.90
CA PHE A 66 14.28 26.84 -17.50
C PHE A 66 14.73 25.64 -18.35
N CYS A 67 16.01 25.24 -18.29
CA CYS A 67 16.56 24.20 -19.18
C CYS A 67 17.01 22.90 -18.47
N SER A 68 16.76 22.73 -17.17
CA SER A 68 17.21 21.54 -16.41
C SER A 68 16.11 20.50 -16.14
N MET A 69 14.82 20.81 -16.30
CA MET A 69 13.72 19.87 -16.04
C MET A 69 13.46 18.87 -17.18
N ALA A 70 13.66 19.26 -18.43
CA ALA A 70 13.40 18.40 -19.59
C ALA A 70 14.36 17.20 -19.65
N THR A 71 15.62 17.41 -19.24
CA THR A 71 16.66 16.37 -19.26
C THR A 71 16.39 15.30 -18.21
N VAL A 72 15.97 15.69 -17.01
CA VAL A 72 15.62 14.76 -15.91
C VAL A 72 14.41 13.91 -16.28
N PHE A 73 13.40 14.50 -16.92
CA PHE A 73 12.21 13.79 -17.39
C PHE A 73 12.54 12.79 -18.51
N ALA A 74 13.44 13.14 -19.43
CA ALA A 74 13.89 12.25 -20.50
C ALA A 74 14.68 11.04 -19.98
N PHE A 75 15.49 11.21 -18.93
CA PHE A 75 16.19 10.10 -18.26
C PHE A 75 15.20 9.17 -17.52
N PHE A 76 14.19 9.74 -16.86
CA PHE A 76 13.14 8.97 -16.19
C PHE A 76 12.32 8.13 -17.19
N MET A 77 11.94 8.71 -18.33
CA MET A 77 11.20 8.00 -19.38
C MET A 77 12.04 6.92 -20.07
N ARG A 78 13.35 7.16 -20.28
CA ARG A 78 14.27 6.12 -20.78
C ARG A 78 14.49 4.99 -19.77
N TYR A 79 14.52 5.30 -18.48
CA TYR A 79 14.61 4.30 -17.41
C TYR A 79 13.36 3.41 -17.36
N LEU A 80 12.16 4.00 -17.42
CA LEU A 80 10.90 3.25 -17.48
C LEU A 80 10.79 2.40 -18.75
N TYR A 81 11.21 2.94 -19.90
CA TYR A 81 11.24 2.19 -21.16
C TYR A 81 12.23 1.02 -21.13
N PHE A 82 13.41 1.20 -20.53
CA PHE A 82 14.42 0.14 -20.40
C PHE A 82 13.97 -0.97 -19.43
N GLN A 83 13.30 -0.63 -18.33
CA GLN A 83 12.68 -1.60 -17.42
C GLN A 83 11.57 -2.41 -18.12
N SER A 84 10.76 -1.76 -18.96
CA SER A 84 9.71 -2.45 -19.72
C SER A 84 10.24 -3.50 -20.70
N ARG A 85 11.45 -3.30 -21.27
CA ARG A 85 12.06 -4.24 -22.23
C ARG A 85 12.68 -5.49 -21.58
N LYS A 86 13.02 -5.45 -20.29
CA LYS A 86 13.53 -6.63 -19.56
C LYS A 86 12.41 -7.57 -19.08
N MET A 87 11.16 -7.11 -19.06
CA MET A 87 10.00 -7.92 -18.69
C MET A 87 9.23 -8.31 -19.95
N LYS A 88 9.20 -9.60 -20.30
CA LYS A 88 8.24 -10.13 -21.29
C LYS A 88 6.84 -10.14 -20.67
N ILE A 89 6.20 -8.98 -20.59
CA ILE A 89 4.83 -8.84 -20.07
C ILE A 89 4.02 -8.03 -21.08
N ARG A 90 3.09 -8.70 -21.78
CA ARG A 90 2.04 -8.07 -22.58
C ARG A 90 0.97 -7.59 -21.60
N ASN A 91 0.62 -6.32 -21.67
CA ASN A 91 -0.46 -5.62 -20.95
C ASN A 91 -0.03 -4.94 -19.64
N ILE A 92 0.43 -3.70 -19.77
CA ILE A 92 0.24 -2.67 -18.75
C ILE A 92 -0.58 -1.56 -19.39
N VAL A 93 -1.79 -1.34 -18.87
CA VAL A 93 -2.54 -0.09 -19.05
C VAL A 93 -1.90 0.91 -18.10
N LEU A 94 -1.02 1.76 -18.63
CA LEU A 94 -0.53 2.94 -17.93
C LEU A 94 -1.61 4.02 -18.03
N THR A 95 -2.31 4.29 -16.93
CA THR A 95 -3.07 5.55 -16.78
C THR A 95 -2.07 6.68 -16.66
N GLY A 96 -1.86 7.38 -17.77
CA GLY A 96 -0.89 8.46 -17.90
C GLY A 96 -1.28 9.71 -17.14
N LEU A 97 -0.40 10.15 -16.25
CA LEU A 97 -0.16 11.56 -15.97
C LEU A 97 0.89 12.03 -17.00
N SER A 98 0.42 12.56 -18.13
CA SER A 98 1.29 13.20 -19.12
C SER A 98 0.55 14.33 -19.81
N VAL A 99 0.68 15.53 -19.26
CA VAL A 99 0.54 16.77 -20.03
C VAL A 99 1.80 16.89 -20.89
N ALA A 100 1.74 16.38 -22.12
CA ALA A 100 2.79 16.57 -23.12
C ALA A 100 2.30 17.63 -24.12
N MET A 101 2.84 18.85 -24.01
CA MET A 101 2.71 19.87 -25.05
C MET A 101 3.43 19.38 -26.31
N PHE A 102 2.68 18.93 -27.30
CA PHE A 102 3.16 18.77 -28.66
C PHE A 102 2.97 20.09 -29.42
N THR A 103 4.05 20.85 -29.57
CA THR A 103 4.13 21.89 -30.60
C THR A 103 4.38 21.21 -31.95
N LEU A 104 3.35 21.07 -32.78
CA LEU A 104 3.53 20.75 -34.20
C LEU A 104 3.63 22.06 -35.01
N PRO A 105 4.53 22.13 -36.01
CA PRO A 105 4.72 23.34 -36.80
C PRO A 105 3.59 23.52 -37.82
N SER A 106 2.93 24.67 -37.72
CA SER A 106 2.44 25.52 -38.82
C SER A 106 1.94 24.82 -40.09
N CYS A 107 0.63 24.58 -40.15
CA CYS A 107 -0.13 24.76 -41.39
C CYS A 107 -0.94 26.05 -41.26
N LYS A 108 -0.67 27.03 -42.13
CA LYS A 108 -1.45 28.26 -42.25
C LYS A 108 -2.90 27.90 -42.56
N LYS A 109 -3.80 28.22 -41.62
CA LYS A 109 -5.23 28.39 -41.87
C LYS A 109 -5.69 29.58 -41.04
N ASP A 110 -6.67 30.30 -41.58
CA ASP A 110 -6.94 31.71 -41.37
C ASP A 110 -7.12 32.14 -39.91
N LYS A 111 -6.78 33.41 -39.64
CA LYS A 111 -7.00 34.08 -38.35
C LYS A 111 -8.50 34.29 -38.13
N ASP A 112 -9.20 33.23 -37.75
CA ASP A 112 -10.47 33.33 -37.02
C ASP A 112 -10.18 33.05 -35.54
N SER A 113 -10.70 33.94 -34.70
CA SER A 113 -10.44 34.08 -33.26
C SER A 113 -10.20 32.76 -32.52
N SER A 114 -8.98 32.57 -32.01
CA SER A 114 -8.74 31.71 -30.86
C SER A 114 -9.45 32.32 -29.65
N SER A 115 -10.77 32.12 -29.55
CA SER A 115 -11.51 32.44 -28.33
C SER A 115 -11.16 31.38 -27.30
N THR A 116 -10.20 31.70 -26.44
CA THR A 116 -9.96 30.93 -25.22
C THR A 116 -11.24 31.04 -24.39
N LYS A 117 -12.06 29.98 -24.34
CA LYS A 117 -13.25 29.97 -23.48
C LYS A 117 -12.82 30.03 -22.02
N ASP A 118 -13.59 30.73 -21.20
CA ASP A 118 -13.39 30.73 -19.75
C ASP A 118 -14.00 29.47 -19.12
N TYR A 119 -13.63 29.17 -17.87
CA TYR A 119 -14.23 28.07 -17.11
C TYR A 119 -15.42 28.56 -16.28
N VAL A 120 -16.31 27.64 -15.90
CA VAL A 120 -17.33 27.91 -14.86
C VAL A 120 -16.68 28.29 -13.51
N ASN A 121 -17.35 29.11 -12.71
CA ASN A 121 -16.80 29.65 -11.45
C ASN A 121 -16.93 28.65 -10.30
N GLY A 122 -16.07 28.78 -9.28
CA GLY A 122 -16.10 27.97 -8.05
C GLY A 122 -15.37 26.62 -8.13
N THR A 123 -15.65 25.74 -7.18
CA THR A 123 -15.04 24.41 -7.02
C THR A 123 -16.13 23.35 -6.98
N LEU A 124 -16.10 22.41 -7.93
CA LEU A 124 -17.09 21.34 -8.01
C LEU A 124 -16.86 20.33 -6.91
N THR A 125 -17.86 20.12 -6.06
CA THR A 125 -17.81 19.15 -4.96
C THR A 125 -19.11 18.35 -4.92
N PHE A 126 -19.05 17.14 -4.36
CA PHE A 126 -20.19 16.29 -4.07
C PHE A 126 -19.83 15.38 -2.88
N GLN A 127 -20.83 14.73 -2.29
CA GLN A 127 -20.65 13.82 -1.15
C GLN A 127 -19.65 12.70 -1.48
N SER A 128 -18.79 12.32 -0.54
CA SER A 128 -17.81 11.25 -0.75
C SER A 128 -18.49 9.88 -0.75
N VAL A 129 -18.03 8.98 -1.62
CA VAL A 129 -18.31 7.54 -1.53
C VAL A 129 -17.23 6.90 -0.66
N PRO A 130 -17.56 5.97 0.25
CA PRO A 130 -16.56 5.24 1.03
C PRO A 130 -15.52 4.54 0.13
N SER A 131 -14.28 4.42 0.61
CA SER A 131 -13.20 3.78 -0.16
C SER A 131 -13.47 2.32 -0.50
N TYR A 132 -14.27 1.63 0.32
CA TYR A 132 -14.74 0.27 0.09
C TYR A 132 -16.24 0.20 0.27
N VAL A 133 -16.91 -0.45 -0.68
CA VAL A 133 -18.38 -0.59 -0.73
C VAL A 133 -18.73 -2.02 -1.08
N ARG A 134 -19.85 -2.53 -0.56
CA ARG A 134 -20.28 -3.92 -0.83
C ARG A 134 -21.03 -3.99 -2.16
N LYS A 135 -20.97 -5.15 -2.81
CA LYS A 135 -21.72 -5.42 -4.07
C LYS A 135 -23.20 -5.07 -3.91
N GLY A 136 -23.72 -4.28 -4.86
CA GLY A 136 -25.15 -3.94 -4.93
C GLY A 136 -25.61 -2.79 -4.04
N GLU A 137 -24.72 -2.14 -3.28
CA GLU A 137 -25.06 -0.90 -2.57
C GLU A 137 -25.40 0.24 -3.55
N SER A 138 -26.31 1.12 -3.13
CA SER A 138 -26.74 2.27 -3.91
C SER A 138 -26.36 3.58 -3.23
N PHE A 139 -25.99 4.58 -4.04
CA PHE A 139 -25.57 5.90 -3.58
C PHE A 139 -26.30 7.00 -4.36
N SER A 140 -26.39 8.19 -3.76
CA SER A 140 -26.97 9.39 -4.36
C SER A 140 -25.99 10.54 -4.16
N LEU A 141 -25.52 11.16 -5.24
CA LEU A 141 -24.51 12.22 -5.20
C LEU A 141 -25.07 13.52 -5.78
N THR A 142 -25.07 14.59 -4.99
CA THR A 142 -25.53 15.91 -5.41
C THR A 142 -24.33 16.85 -5.61
N PRO A 143 -24.15 17.44 -6.81
CA PRO A 143 -23.06 18.36 -7.09
C PRO A 143 -23.34 19.76 -6.55
N THR A 144 -22.32 20.42 -6.02
CA THR A 144 -22.42 21.78 -5.44
C THR A 144 -21.14 22.59 -5.67
N GLY A 145 -21.18 23.89 -5.36
CA GLY A 145 -20.00 24.76 -5.34
C GLY A 145 -19.59 25.37 -6.69
N ILE A 146 -20.42 25.23 -7.73
CA ILE A 146 -20.19 25.81 -9.07
C ILE A 146 -21.28 26.83 -9.39
N THR A 147 -20.89 27.94 -10.03
CA THR A 147 -21.81 28.97 -10.53
C THR A 147 -21.44 29.42 -11.95
N HIS A 148 -22.43 29.92 -12.68
CA HIS A 148 -22.24 30.41 -14.03
C HIS A 148 -21.47 31.74 -14.02
N PRO A 149 -20.40 31.92 -14.82
CA PRO A 149 -19.56 33.13 -14.73
C PRO A 149 -20.27 34.44 -15.06
N GLY A 150 -21.17 34.41 -16.05
CA GLY A 150 -21.94 35.59 -16.46
C GLY A 150 -23.06 36.00 -15.51
N THR A 151 -23.78 35.06 -14.89
CA THR A 151 -24.98 35.34 -14.08
C THR A 151 -24.74 35.20 -12.58
N GLY A 152 -23.66 34.52 -12.19
CA GLY A 152 -23.39 34.16 -10.80
C GLY A 152 -24.30 33.07 -10.23
N SER A 153 -25.24 32.53 -11.02
CA SER A 153 -26.23 31.56 -10.54
C SER A 153 -25.78 30.11 -10.72
N ALA A 154 -26.13 29.25 -9.75
CA ALA A 154 -25.99 27.79 -9.86
C ALA A 154 -27.12 27.16 -10.68
N GLU A 155 -28.24 27.87 -10.88
CA GLU A 155 -29.37 27.40 -11.70
C GLU A 155 -29.05 27.38 -13.20
N ASP A 156 -28.05 28.16 -13.61
CA ASP A 156 -27.58 28.28 -15.00
C ASP A 156 -26.47 27.28 -15.36
N ILE A 157 -26.19 26.33 -14.46
CA ILE A 157 -25.20 25.26 -14.64
C ILE A 157 -25.91 23.95 -14.95
N GLY A 158 -25.42 23.23 -15.96
CA GLY A 158 -25.78 21.85 -16.23
C GLY A 158 -24.80 20.87 -15.59
N TYR A 159 -25.26 19.64 -15.33
CA TYR A 159 -24.45 18.54 -14.79
C TYR A 159 -24.61 17.28 -15.62
N TYR A 160 -23.50 16.60 -15.85
CA TYR A 160 -23.48 15.24 -16.37
C TYR A 160 -22.57 14.35 -15.54
N TRP A 161 -22.86 13.05 -15.60
CA TRP A 161 -22.17 12.01 -14.85
C TRP A 161 -21.73 10.90 -15.78
N THR A 162 -20.56 10.35 -15.49
CA THR A 162 -20.01 9.19 -16.18
C THR A 162 -19.44 8.25 -15.14
N VAL A 163 -19.59 6.95 -15.36
CA VAL A 163 -19.08 5.90 -14.47
C VAL A 163 -18.11 5.00 -15.22
N SER A 164 -17.16 4.38 -14.54
CA SER A 164 -16.11 3.59 -15.22
C SER A 164 -16.57 2.20 -15.68
N TRP A 165 -17.80 1.79 -15.34
CA TRP A 165 -18.37 0.47 -15.64
C TRP A 165 -19.50 0.50 -16.67
N ASP A 166 -19.86 1.69 -17.15
CA ASP A 166 -20.87 1.92 -18.18
C ASP A 166 -20.31 2.96 -19.17
N SER A 167 -20.65 2.86 -20.44
CA SER A 167 -20.28 3.87 -21.45
C SER A 167 -21.27 5.03 -21.52
N ALA A 168 -22.43 4.91 -20.86
CA ALA A 168 -23.45 5.95 -20.83
C ALA A 168 -22.96 7.22 -20.11
N LYS A 169 -23.30 8.37 -20.70
CA LYS A 169 -23.21 9.67 -20.05
C LYS A 169 -24.60 10.09 -19.63
N ASP A 170 -24.82 10.24 -18.33
CA ASP A 170 -26.11 10.65 -17.77
C ASP A 170 -26.10 12.18 -17.57
N THR A 171 -27.01 12.90 -18.23
CA THR A 171 -27.16 14.34 -18.04
C THR A 171 -28.31 14.58 -17.08
N THR A 172 -28.00 14.75 -15.80
CA THR A 172 -28.99 14.85 -14.72
C THR A 172 -29.59 16.24 -14.57
N LYS A 173 -28.94 17.26 -15.17
CA LYS A 173 -29.46 18.63 -15.25
C LYS A 173 -28.92 19.32 -16.49
N THR A 174 -29.80 19.97 -17.25
CA THR A 174 -29.43 20.89 -18.34
C THR A 174 -29.53 22.34 -17.86
N GLN A 175 -28.95 23.29 -18.58
CA GLN A 175 -29.09 24.71 -18.24
C GLN A 175 -30.53 25.23 -18.38
N SER A 176 -31.39 24.53 -19.13
CA SER A 176 -32.82 24.82 -19.26
C SER A 176 -33.64 24.30 -18.08
N ASP A 177 -33.15 23.29 -17.36
CA ASP A 177 -33.78 22.78 -16.15
C ASP A 177 -33.33 23.59 -14.94
N LYS A 178 -34.15 24.59 -14.58
CA LYS A 178 -33.89 25.46 -13.43
C LYS A 178 -34.19 24.81 -12.08
N THR A 179 -34.93 23.70 -12.07
CA THR A 179 -35.42 23.06 -10.84
C THR A 179 -34.59 21.86 -10.41
N GLY A 180 -33.85 21.24 -11.33
CA GLY A 180 -32.96 20.13 -11.02
C GLY A 180 -31.75 20.55 -10.17
N ASP A 181 -31.33 19.66 -9.27
CA ASP A 181 -30.13 19.80 -8.45
C ASP A 181 -28.92 19.06 -9.07
N GLY A 182 -29.11 18.32 -10.17
CA GLY A 182 -28.07 17.54 -10.82
C GLY A 182 -27.72 16.24 -10.10
N THR A 183 -28.52 15.80 -9.13
CA THR A 183 -28.29 14.57 -8.35
C THR A 183 -28.20 13.34 -9.24
N PHE A 184 -27.16 12.53 -9.03
CA PHE A 184 -26.96 11.25 -9.69
C PHE A 184 -27.14 10.09 -8.70
N LYS A 185 -28.00 9.14 -9.04
CA LYS A 185 -28.24 7.92 -8.27
C LYS A 185 -27.71 6.72 -9.03
N PHE A 186 -26.91 5.90 -8.38
CA PHE A 186 -26.35 4.70 -9.00
C PHE A 186 -26.30 3.54 -8.02
N THR A 187 -26.25 2.33 -8.57
CA THR A 187 -25.95 1.10 -7.84
C THR A 187 -24.57 0.63 -8.25
N VAL A 188 -23.74 0.25 -7.27
CA VAL A 188 -22.38 -0.20 -7.55
C VAL A 188 -22.40 -1.53 -8.31
N PRO A 189 -21.41 -1.80 -9.17
CA PRO A 189 -21.31 -3.05 -9.91
C PRO A 189 -21.39 -4.29 -9.01
N SER A 190 -21.97 -5.37 -9.53
CA SER A 190 -22.00 -6.68 -8.85
C SER A 190 -20.65 -7.41 -8.90
N LYS A 191 -19.66 -6.87 -9.61
CA LYS A 191 -18.31 -7.40 -9.75
C LYS A 191 -17.36 -6.64 -8.82
N VAL A 192 -16.45 -7.36 -8.16
CA VAL A 192 -15.37 -6.73 -7.40
C VAL A 192 -14.39 -6.00 -8.31
N GLY A 193 -13.82 -4.90 -7.83
CA GLY A 193 -12.85 -4.10 -8.57
C GLY A 193 -12.83 -2.66 -8.13
N THR A 194 -11.91 -1.88 -8.69
CA THR A 194 -11.86 -0.43 -8.50
C THR A 194 -12.67 0.27 -9.58
N PHE A 195 -13.51 1.19 -9.16
CA PHE A 195 -14.43 1.93 -10.01
C PHE A 195 -14.38 3.43 -9.73
N THR A 196 -14.76 4.23 -10.72
CA THR A 196 -14.74 5.69 -10.63
C THR A 196 -16.06 6.27 -11.08
N VAL A 197 -16.54 7.27 -10.34
CA VAL A 197 -17.66 8.15 -10.73
C VAL A 197 -17.08 9.53 -10.99
N ASN A 198 -17.45 10.13 -12.12
CA ASN A 198 -17.01 11.46 -12.52
C ASN A 198 -18.22 12.36 -12.78
N CYS A 199 -18.19 13.55 -12.20
CA CYS A 199 -19.16 14.62 -12.41
C CYS A 199 -18.53 15.71 -13.27
N GLY A 200 -19.26 16.18 -14.28
CA GLY A 200 -18.91 17.36 -15.06
C GLY A 200 -19.98 18.44 -14.91
N ALA A 201 -19.56 19.64 -14.51
CA ALA A 201 -20.38 20.84 -14.52
C ALA A 201 -20.10 21.66 -15.78
N PHE A 202 -21.13 22.08 -16.51
CA PHE A 202 -20.99 22.76 -17.80
C PHE A 202 -21.93 23.96 -17.94
N ALA A 203 -21.53 24.90 -18.80
CA ALA A 203 -22.34 26.01 -19.26
C ALA A 203 -21.96 26.42 -20.69
N ASP A 204 -22.94 26.82 -21.50
CA ASP A 204 -22.74 27.29 -22.87
C ASP A 204 -21.72 28.42 -22.94
N GLY A 205 -20.76 28.28 -23.85
CA GLY A 205 -19.66 29.26 -24.00
C GLY A 205 -18.49 29.07 -23.02
N TYR A 206 -18.59 28.16 -22.05
CA TYR A 206 -17.55 27.91 -21.04
C TYR A 206 -16.97 26.49 -21.13
N TYR A 207 -15.73 26.32 -20.66
CA TYR A 207 -15.16 25.00 -20.41
C TYR A 207 -15.77 24.37 -19.15
N PRO A 208 -16.05 23.06 -19.18
CA PRO A 208 -16.58 22.36 -18.03
C PRO A 208 -15.50 22.21 -16.94
N LYS A 209 -15.96 22.08 -15.68
CA LYS A 209 -15.15 21.61 -14.57
C LYS A 209 -15.56 20.20 -14.20
N THR A 210 -14.59 19.35 -13.87
CA THR A 210 -14.84 17.96 -13.48
C THR A 210 -14.31 17.67 -12.08
N ASN A 211 -14.96 16.74 -11.40
CA ASN A 211 -14.48 16.16 -10.15
C ASN A 211 -14.86 14.68 -10.14
N SER A 212 -14.04 13.83 -9.52
CA SER A 212 -14.20 12.38 -9.53
C SER A 212 -13.95 11.76 -8.15
N VAL A 213 -14.57 10.61 -7.93
CA VAL A 213 -14.33 9.76 -6.76
C VAL A 213 -14.07 8.34 -7.23
N SER A 214 -13.04 7.71 -6.65
CA SER A 214 -12.72 6.30 -6.89
C SER A 214 -12.93 5.50 -5.62
N PHE A 215 -13.48 4.30 -5.77
CA PHE A 215 -13.76 3.38 -4.67
C PHE A 215 -13.57 1.94 -5.14
N SER A 216 -13.45 1.03 -4.18
CA SER A 216 -13.31 -0.40 -4.43
C SER A 216 -14.60 -1.12 -4.05
N VAL A 217 -15.19 -1.84 -5.00
CA VAL A 217 -16.27 -2.78 -4.70
C VAL A 217 -15.67 -4.08 -4.20
N VAL A 218 -16.11 -4.51 -3.02
CA VAL A 218 -15.64 -5.71 -2.34
C VAL A 218 -16.79 -6.67 -2.06
N ASP A 219 -16.41 -7.93 -1.87
CA ASP A 219 -17.27 -9.04 -1.48
C ASP A 219 -16.72 -9.66 -0.18
N PRO A 220 -17.55 -9.82 0.87
CA PRO A 220 -17.15 -10.54 2.09
C PRO A 220 -16.78 -12.00 1.82
N ALA A 221 -17.20 -12.60 0.69
CA ALA A 221 -16.66 -13.86 0.24
C ALA A 221 -15.15 -13.70 -0.04
N LEU A 222 -14.35 -14.19 0.92
CA LEU A 222 -12.91 -13.99 1.01
C LEU A 222 -12.15 -14.35 -0.27
N ASP A 223 -12.56 -15.38 -1.02
CA ASP A 223 -11.94 -15.82 -2.27
C ASP A 223 -12.33 -14.98 -3.50
N SER A 224 -13.33 -14.11 -3.41
CA SER A 224 -13.70 -13.16 -4.47
C SER A 224 -12.84 -11.90 -4.41
N THR A 225 -12.72 -11.26 -3.24
CA THR A 225 -11.95 -10.01 -3.10
C THR A 225 -10.46 -10.27 -2.95
N VAL A 226 -10.08 -11.29 -2.16
CA VAL A 226 -8.71 -11.69 -1.91
C VAL A 226 -8.49 -13.09 -2.49
N THR A 227 -7.95 -13.14 -3.70
CA THR A 227 -7.67 -14.41 -4.38
C THR A 227 -6.34 -15.01 -3.91
N GLY A 228 -6.23 -16.34 -3.88
CA GLY A 228 -5.00 -17.07 -3.56
C GLY A 228 -4.78 -17.35 -2.07
N ALA A 229 -5.48 -16.67 -1.17
CA ALA A 229 -5.37 -16.88 0.27
C ALA A 229 -6.20 -18.07 0.78
N TYR A 230 -7.36 -18.29 0.15
CA TYR A 230 -8.39 -19.23 0.57
C TYR A 230 -8.98 -19.97 -0.62
N THR A 231 -9.54 -21.15 -0.37
CA THR A 231 -10.28 -21.92 -1.37
C THR A 231 -11.61 -22.40 -0.82
N LYS A 232 -12.58 -22.67 -1.71
CA LYS A 232 -13.88 -23.25 -1.33
C LYS A 232 -13.80 -24.61 -0.61
N PHE A 233 -12.65 -25.27 -0.64
CA PHE A 233 -12.42 -26.57 -0.01
C PHE A 233 -11.77 -26.45 1.38
N ASP A 234 -11.34 -25.24 1.77
CA ASP A 234 -10.80 -25.03 3.11
C ASP A 234 -11.90 -25.28 4.16
N SER A 235 -11.50 -25.93 5.26
CA SER A 235 -12.38 -26.15 6.40
C SER A 235 -12.74 -24.82 7.06
N LYS A 236 -13.95 -24.76 7.63
CA LYS A 236 -14.47 -23.57 8.31
C LYS A 236 -15.08 -23.94 9.65
N ILE A 237 -15.06 -22.97 10.54
CA ILE A 237 -15.92 -22.93 11.72
C ILE A 237 -16.83 -21.71 11.64
N THR A 238 -17.93 -21.76 12.38
CA THR A 238 -18.83 -20.63 12.59
C THR A 238 -18.75 -20.24 14.06
N ASP A 239 -18.48 -18.96 14.32
CA ASP A 239 -18.50 -18.40 15.67
C ASP A 239 -19.96 -18.22 16.09
N ALA A 240 -20.34 -18.84 17.20
CA ALA A 240 -21.72 -18.83 17.69
C ALA A 240 -22.16 -17.46 18.23
N ARG A 241 -21.20 -16.55 18.52
CA ARG A 241 -21.47 -15.24 19.11
C ARG A 241 -22.05 -14.26 18.10
N ASP A 242 -21.60 -14.32 16.84
CA ASP A 242 -21.98 -13.38 15.78
C ASP A 242 -22.44 -14.08 14.47
N GLY A 243 -22.30 -15.39 14.35
CA GLY A 243 -22.66 -16.16 13.16
C GLY A 243 -21.60 -16.08 12.05
N GLU A 244 -20.46 -15.46 12.31
CA GLU A 244 -19.42 -15.25 11.31
C GLU A 244 -18.58 -16.50 11.11
N SER A 245 -18.06 -16.69 9.89
CA SER A 245 -17.33 -17.91 9.51
C SER A 245 -15.84 -17.67 9.31
N TYR A 246 -15.03 -18.56 9.87
CA TYR A 246 -13.57 -18.49 9.86
C TYR A 246 -13.00 -19.75 9.24
N TYR A 247 -12.12 -19.58 8.25
CA TYR A 247 -11.34 -20.66 7.68
C TYR A 247 -10.30 -21.16 8.68
N ILE A 248 -10.08 -22.46 8.72
CA ILE A 248 -9.18 -23.12 9.67
C ILE A 248 -8.22 -24.07 8.99
N THR A 249 -7.09 -24.34 9.64
CA THR A 249 -6.09 -25.33 9.25
C THR A 249 -5.53 -26.03 10.49
N THR A 250 -5.03 -27.26 10.33
CA THR A 250 -4.35 -27.97 11.42
C THR A 250 -2.85 -27.84 11.25
N ILE A 251 -2.16 -27.36 12.29
CA ILE A 251 -0.71 -27.17 12.31
C ILE A 251 -0.17 -27.78 13.59
N ASN A 252 0.69 -28.80 13.43
CA ASN A 252 1.29 -29.53 14.55
C ASN A 252 0.27 -30.02 15.61
N GLY A 253 -0.88 -30.53 15.15
CA GLY A 253 -1.95 -31.06 16.01
C GLY A 253 -2.96 -30.01 16.50
N LYS A 254 -2.62 -28.71 16.47
CA LYS A 254 -3.51 -27.62 16.86
C LYS A 254 -4.31 -27.10 15.67
N ILE A 255 -5.52 -26.60 15.92
CA ILE A 255 -6.37 -25.99 14.89
C ILE A 255 -6.21 -24.47 14.94
N TRP A 256 -5.82 -23.86 13.82
CA TRP A 256 -5.55 -22.43 13.69
C TRP A 256 -6.50 -21.75 12.73
N MET A 257 -6.90 -20.52 13.03
CA MET A 257 -7.59 -19.65 12.07
C MET A 257 -6.65 -19.20 10.94
N LYS A 258 -7.10 -19.37 9.68
CA LYS A 258 -6.41 -18.92 8.45
C LYS A 258 -6.74 -17.49 8.03
N ASN A 259 -7.85 -16.92 8.47
CA ASN A 259 -8.14 -15.50 8.31
C ASN A 259 -8.10 -14.79 9.65
N ASN A 260 -7.86 -13.48 9.60
CA ASN A 260 -7.85 -12.64 10.80
C ASN A 260 -9.25 -12.67 11.43
N LEU A 261 -9.30 -12.69 12.76
CA LEU A 261 -10.56 -12.59 13.51
C LEU A 261 -11.26 -11.25 13.21
N TYR A 262 -12.59 -11.24 13.10
CA TYR A 262 -13.38 -10.03 12.86
C TYR A 262 -14.65 -9.97 13.72
N TYR A 263 -14.60 -10.59 14.90
CA TYR A 263 -15.63 -10.46 15.93
C TYR A 263 -15.92 -8.98 16.23
N SER A 264 -17.16 -8.56 15.96
CA SER A 264 -17.56 -7.15 16.01
C SER A 264 -17.81 -6.61 17.42
N GLY A 265 -17.75 -7.46 18.46
CA GLY A 265 -17.89 -7.03 19.86
C GLY A 265 -16.73 -6.17 20.37
N SER A 266 -15.60 -6.12 19.66
CA SER A 266 -14.46 -5.26 19.96
C SER A 266 -13.60 -4.99 18.71
N GLY A 267 -12.48 -4.29 18.89
CA GLY A 267 -11.56 -3.97 17.80
C GLY A 267 -12.11 -2.94 16.81
N VAL A 268 -11.25 -2.52 15.89
CA VAL A 268 -11.58 -1.55 14.84
C VAL A 268 -11.53 -2.19 13.46
N SER A 269 -12.49 -1.83 12.61
CA SER A 269 -12.52 -2.26 11.22
C SER A 269 -11.30 -1.80 10.44
N TYR A 270 -10.81 -2.65 9.54
CA TYR A 270 -9.69 -2.30 8.66
C TYR A 270 -9.98 -1.00 7.88
N GLN A 271 -9.10 -0.01 8.00
CA GLN A 271 -9.26 1.32 7.41
C GLN A 271 -10.62 1.98 7.69
N ASN A 272 -11.20 1.71 8.88
CA ASN A 272 -12.51 2.18 9.29
C ASN A 272 -13.64 1.76 8.34
N SER A 273 -13.54 0.58 7.73
CA SER A 273 -14.54 0.07 6.77
C SER A 273 -15.04 -1.31 7.15
N GLU A 274 -16.29 -1.41 7.59
CA GLU A 274 -16.97 -2.68 7.88
C GLU A 274 -17.13 -3.57 6.64
N ALA A 275 -17.06 -2.99 5.43
CA ALA A 275 -17.04 -3.75 4.19
C ALA A 275 -15.78 -4.64 4.08
N MET A 276 -14.73 -4.34 4.85
CA MET A 276 -13.45 -5.03 4.85
C MET A 276 -13.28 -6.01 6.01
N ASP A 277 -14.20 -6.06 6.99
CA ASP A 277 -14.03 -6.86 8.21
C ASP A 277 -13.83 -8.35 7.92
N ALA A 278 -14.74 -8.94 7.15
CA ALA A 278 -14.63 -10.35 6.75
C ALA A 278 -13.41 -10.61 5.85
N ILE A 279 -12.81 -9.57 5.25
CA ILE A 279 -11.75 -9.67 4.22
C ILE A 279 -10.35 -9.56 4.85
N MET A 280 -10.15 -8.53 5.67
CA MET A 280 -8.85 -8.19 6.28
C MET A 280 -8.82 -8.45 7.79
N GLY A 281 -9.96 -8.76 8.40
CA GLY A 281 -10.09 -8.82 9.86
C GLY A 281 -10.40 -7.46 10.48
N ARG A 282 -10.58 -7.50 11.81
CA ARG A 282 -10.52 -6.32 12.68
C ARG A 282 -9.17 -6.27 13.39
N LEU A 283 -8.79 -5.09 13.87
CA LEU A 283 -7.58 -4.87 14.65
C LEU A 283 -7.95 -4.57 16.10
N TYR A 284 -7.43 -5.37 17.02
CA TYR A 284 -7.77 -5.35 18.44
C TYR A 284 -6.62 -4.73 19.23
N SER A 285 -6.92 -3.97 20.27
CA SER A 285 -5.92 -3.72 21.32
C SER A 285 -5.54 -5.04 22.00
N TRP A 286 -4.45 -5.09 22.75
CA TRP A 286 -4.06 -6.35 23.40
C TRP A 286 -5.12 -6.79 24.43
N ASN A 287 -5.66 -5.83 25.19
CA ASN A 287 -6.72 -6.11 26.17
C ASN A 287 -8.01 -6.61 25.53
N GLU A 288 -8.34 -6.12 24.32
CA GLU A 288 -9.45 -6.68 23.55
C GLU A 288 -9.11 -8.06 23.00
N ALA A 289 -7.87 -8.27 22.54
CA ALA A 289 -7.42 -9.50 21.89
C ALA A 289 -7.46 -10.72 22.81
N VAL A 290 -7.13 -10.56 24.10
CA VAL A 290 -7.15 -11.67 25.08
C VAL A 290 -8.55 -12.22 25.33
N GLU A 291 -9.59 -11.41 25.11
CA GLU A 291 -11.01 -11.81 25.25
C GLU A 291 -11.70 -12.05 23.89
N ALA A 292 -11.01 -11.84 22.77
CA ALA A 292 -11.64 -11.79 21.45
C ALA A 292 -12.01 -13.19 20.92
N CYS A 293 -11.27 -14.24 21.30
CA CYS A 293 -11.46 -15.57 20.74
C CYS A 293 -12.76 -16.26 21.23
N PRO A 294 -13.43 -17.05 20.38
CA PRO A 294 -14.66 -17.74 20.75
C PRO A 294 -14.43 -18.86 21.77
N GLU A 295 -15.51 -19.33 22.40
CA GLU A 295 -15.44 -20.42 23.37
C GLU A 295 -14.73 -21.66 22.81
N GLY A 296 -13.80 -22.22 23.60
CA GLY A 296 -12.96 -23.34 23.19
C GLY A 296 -11.82 -22.98 22.23
N TRP A 297 -11.61 -21.70 21.97
CA TRP A 297 -10.45 -21.14 21.28
C TRP A 297 -9.75 -20.12 22.18
N HIS A 298 -8.47 -19.89 21.96
CA HIS A 298 -7.70 -18.89 22.69
C HIS A 298 -6.83 -18.06 21.78
N LEU A 299 -6.42 -16.89 22.28
CA LEU A 299 -5.34 -16.11 21.67
C LEU A 299 -4.05 -16.92 21.79
N PRO A 300 -3.28 -17.16 20.71
CA PRO A 300 -2.12 -18.03 20.77
C PRO A 300 -1.05 -17.47 21.68
N SER A 301 -0.40 -18.34 22.43
CA SER A 301 0.84 -18.01 23.10
C SER A 301 2.01 -17.92 22.13
N ASP A 302 3.07 -17.27 22.57
CA ASP A 302 4.34 -17.24 21.84
C ASP A 302 4.94 -18.63 21.69
N ALA A 303 4.75 -19.50 22.68
CA ALA A 303 5.16 -20.91 22.62
C ALA A 303 4.47 -21.67 21.48
N GLU A 304 3.19 -21.41 21.22
CA GLU A 304 2.46 -22.03 20.11
C GLU A 304 2.94 -21.53 18.74
N PHE A 305 3.35 -20.25 18.66
CA PHE A 305 4.05 -19.74 17.47
C PHE A 305 5.42 -20.39 17.29
N VAL A 306 6.16 -20.64 18.37
CA VAL A 306 7.44 -21.38 18.34
C VAL A 306 7.23 -22.81 17.85
N GLU A 307 6.24 -23.53 18.36
CA GLU A 307 5.90 -24.89 17.91
C GLU A 307 5.59 -24.92 16.41
N MET A 308 4.80 -23.97 15.92
CA MET A 308 4.51 -23.81 14.50
C MET A 308 5.78 -23.55 13.68
N ALA A 309 6.63 -22.62 14.11
CA ALA A 309 7.86 -22.28 13.42
C ALA A 309 8.85 -23.44 13.39
N ASN A 310 8.98 -24.18 14.50
CA ASN A 310 9.86 -25.35 14.61
C ASN A 310 9.42 -26.51 13.71
N ALA A 311 8.12 -26.70 13.50
CA ALA A 311 7.62 -27.69 12.53
C ALA A 311 8.02 -27.37 11.07
N LEU A 312 8.42 -26.12 10.80
CA LEU A 312 8.78 -25.62 9.47
C LEU A 312 10.27 -25.27 9.35
N ALA A 313 11.01 -25.31 10.46
CA ALA A 313 12.37 -24.86 10.55
C ALA A 313 13.30 -25.67 9.64
N PRO A 314 14.35 -25.04 9.07
CA PRO A 314 15.42 -25.77 8.42
C PRO A 314 16.05 -26.81 9.36
N LYS A 315 16.56 -27.91 8.79
CA LYS A 315 17.20 -28.96 9.58
C LYS A 315 18.35 -28.39 10.42
N GLY A 316 18.31 -28.64 11.73
CA GLY A 316 19.32 -28.18 12.68
C GLY A 316 19.07 -26.76 13.21
N THR A 317 17.92 -26.17 12.90
CA THR A 317 17.44 -24.94 13.53
C THR A 317 16.34 -25.28 14.52
N GLU A 318 16.41 -24.69 15.70
CA GLU A 318 15.39 -24.75 16.72
C GLU A 318 15.17 -23.34 17.21
N PHE A 319 13.91 -22.95 17.31
CA PHE A 319 13.49 -21.66 17.79
C PHE A 319 12.98 -21.71 19.23
N SER A 320 13.15 -20.59 19.94
CA SER A 320 12.72 -20.36 21.31
C SER A 320 11.73 -19.20 21.43
N VAL A 321 11.08 -19.08 22.59
CA VAL A 321 10.17 -17.96 22.85
C VAL A 321 10.89 -16.61 22.77
N ARG A 322 10.19 -15.57 22.33
CA ARG A 322 10.62 -14.17 22.19
C ARG A 322 11.77 -13.89 21.21
N GLU A 323 12.32 -14.91 20.55
CA GLU A 323 13.39 -14.69 19.59
C GLU A 323 12.88 -14.51 18.15
N THR A 324 13.77 -14.10 17.25
CA THR A 324 13.44 -14.02 15.82
C THR A 324 13.48 -15.39 15.15
N PHE A 325 12.40 -15.78 14.46
CA PHE A 325 12.37 -16.98 13.64
C PHE A 325 12.97 -16.66 12.26
N SER A 326 14.29 -16.82 12.17
CA SER A 326 15.03 -16.47 10.95
C SER A 326 14.73 -17.42 9.79
N GLY A 327 14.45 -16.87 8.62
CA GLY A 327 14.33 -17.63 7.37
C GLY A 327 13.03 -18.42 7.15
N VAL A 328 12.01 -18.26 7.99
CA VAL A 328 10.75 -19.01 7.89
C VAL A 328 9.52 -18.16 7.54
N ALA A 329 9.63 -16.83 7.37
CA ALA A 329 8.45 -15.99 7.11
C ALA A 329 7.66 -16.42 5.85
N GLY A 330 8.37 -16.80 4.78
CA GLY A 330 7.75 -17.30 3.55
C GLY A 330 6.83 -18.52 3.74
N GLU A 331 7.07 -19.32 4.78
CA GLU A 331 6.25 -20.49 5.12
C GLU A 331 4.90 -20.10 5.76
N PHE A 332 4.82 -18.90 6.35
CA PHE A 332 3.61 -18.32 6.96
C PHE A 332 2.83 -17.42 5.99
N MET A 333 3.55 -16.71 5.12
CA MET A 333 3.00 -15.78 4.13
C MET A 333 2.23 -16.50 3.03
N VAL A 334 1.21 -15.85 2.47
CA VAL A 334 0.44 -16.38 1.33
C VAL A 334 0.52 -15.49 0.09
N ASP A 335 0.63 -16.09 -1.11
CA ASP A 335 0.62 -15.35 -2.38
C ASP A 335 -0.80 -14.91 -2.73
N ALA A 336 -1.29 -13.90 -2.01
CA ALA A 336 -2.61 -13.35 -2.16
C ALA A 336 -2.64 -12.11 -3.05
N ARG A 337 -3.78 -11.89 -3.71
CA ARG A 337 -4.05 -10.69 -4.50
C ARG A 337 -5.37 -10.04 -4.08
N PHE A 338 -5.31 -8.78 -3.68
CA PHE A 338 -6.46 -7.92 -3.44
C PHE A 338 -6.89 -7.26 -4.75
N LEU A 339 -8.09 -7.57 -5.23
CA LEU A 339 -8.63 -7.04 -6.51
C LEU A 339 -7.67 -7.23 -7.70
N GLY A 340 -6.91 -8.33 -7.72
CA GLY A 340 -5.92 -8.65 -8.75
C GLY A 340 -4.52 -8.09 -8.50
N THR A 341 -4.36 -7.18 -7.55
CA THR A 341 -3.07 -6.61 -7.15
C THR A 341 -2.42 -7.47 -6.08
N ARG A 342 -1.15 -7.84 -6.28
CA ARG A 342 -0.37 -8.62 -5.30
C ARG A 342 -0.28 -7.86 -3.98
N MET A 343 -0.55 -8.55 -2.87
CA MET A 343 -0.52 -7.94 -1.53
C MET A 343 0.89 -7.87 -0.96
N TRP A 344 1.58 -9.01 -0.82
CA TRP A 344 2.99 -9.01 -0.43
C TRP A 344 3.87 -8.60 -1.61
N GLU A 345 4.51 -7.45 -1.53
CA GLU A 345 5.47 -7.03 -2.56
C GLU A 345 6.55 -8.11 -2.78
N TYR A 346 6.95 -8.31 -4.03
CA TYR A 346 8.00 -9.27 -4.34
C TYR A 346 9.32 -8.84 -3.70
N TRP A 347 9.93 -9.74 -2.92
CA TRP A 347 11.27 -9.56 -2.37
C TRP A 347 12.16 -10.76 -2.71
N PRO A 348 13.35 -10.57 -3.32
CA PRO A 348 14.18 -11.68 -3.80
C PRO A 348 14.58 -12.71 -2.73
N GLN A 349 14.67 -12.29 -1.48
CA GLN A 349 15.08 -13.14 -0.36
C GLN A 349 13.92 -13.92 0.28
N VAL A 350 12.67 -13.63 -0.12
CA VAL A 350 11.47 -14.25 0.45
C VAL A 350 10.76 -15.05 -0.62
N LYS A 351 10.79 -16.37 -0.49
CA LYS A 351 9.94 -17.26 -1.29
C LYS A 351 8.67 -17.54 -0.49
N ILE A 352 7.55 -16.96 -0.93
CA ILE A 352 6.24 -17.20 -0.34
C ILE A 352 5.74 -18.60 -0.74
N THR A 353 5.52 -19.47 0.25
CA THR A 353 5.08 -20.86 0.07
C THR A 353 3.79 -21.17 0.80
N ASN A 354 3.48 -20.45 1.89
CA ASN A 354 2.37 -20.73 2.81
C ASN A 354 2.31 -22.20 3.28
N LYS A 355 3.45 -22.87 3.44
CA LYS A 355 3.48 -24.29 3.81
C LYS A 355 2.85 -24.56 5.19
N ALA A 356 2.86 -23.58 6.08
CA ALA A 356 2.12 -23.63 7.35
C ALA A 356 0.60 -23.72 7.14
N GLY A 357 0.09 -23.18 6.03
CA GLY A 357 -1.35 -22.95 5.84
C GLY A 357 -1.89 -21.77 6.65
N PHE A 358 -1.03 -21.00 7.33
CA PHE A 358 -1.40 -19.90 8.21
C PHE A 358 -2.05 -18.72 7.46
N SER A 359 -1.73 -18.55 6.17
CA SER A 359 -2.29 -17.50 5.31
C SER A 359 -2.10 -16.08 5.89
N ALA A 360 -0.86 -15.72 6.25
CA ALA A 360 -0.56 -14.37 6.72
C ALA A 360 -0.74 -13.34 5.59
N LEU A 361 -1.68 -12.41 5.79
CA LEU A 361 -1.93 -11.26 4.92
C LEU A 361 -1.27 -10.00 5.51
N PRO A 362 -0.75 -9.08 4.67
CA PRO A 362 -0.12 -7.84 5.14
C PRO A 362 -1.15 -6.76 5.50
N ALA A 363 -2.01 -7.04 6.49
CA ALA A 363 -3.07 -6.13 6.91
C ALA A 363 -2.56 -4.89 7.67
N GLY A 364 -1.27 -4.84 8.02
CA GLY A 364 -0.68 -3.78 8.82
C GLY A 364 -1.11 -3.83 10.29
N TYR A 365 -1.16 -2.66 10.90
CA TYR A 365 -1.59 -2.43 12.28
C TYR A 365 -2.22 -1.03 12.38
N ALA A 366 -2.85 -0.73 13.52
CA ALA A 366 -3.33 0.61 13.82
C ALA A 366 -2.77 1.10 15.16
N ILE A 367 -2.67 2.41 15.29
CA ILE A 367 -2.32 3.08 16.55
C ILE A 367 -3.39 4.12 16.81
N ASP A 368 -4.00 4.07 18.00
CA ASP A 368 -4.99 5.05 18.42
C ASP A 368 -4.32 6.42 18.58
N SER A 369 -4.83 7.42 17.87
CA SER A 369 -4.29 8.78 17.85
C SER A 369 -5.43 9.78 17.97
N GLY A 370 -5.61 10.35 19.17
CA GLY A 370 -6.75 11.22 19.45
C GLY A 370 -8.07 10.45 19.39
N SER A 371 -9.01 10.91 18.57
CA SER A 371 -10.34 10.32 18.44
C SER A 371 -10.46 9.24 17.36
N SER A 372 -9.36 8.82 16.71
CA SER A 372 -9.40 7.84 15.62
C SER A 372 -8.14 6.98 15.55
N SER A 373 -8.28 5.75 15.07
CA SER A 373 -7.14 4.87 14.83
C SER A 373 -6.44 5.22 13.52
N LYS A 374 -5.11 5.37 13.58
CA LYS A 374 -4.24 5.60 12.43
C LYS A 374 -3.67 4.27 11.92
N PHE A 375 -4.09 3.89 10.71
CA PHE A 375 -3.64 2.65 10.06
C PHE A 375 -2.26 2.84 9.41
N THR A 376 -1.35 1.90 9.64
CA THR A 376 0.03 1.94 9.16
C THR A 376 0.49 0.54 8.75
N GLY A 377 1.47 0.46 7.85
CA GLY A 377 2.13 -0.80 7.51
C GLY A 377 1.30 -1.74 6.61
N VAL A 378 0.18 -1.26 6.06
CA VAL A 378 -0.58 -1.96 5.02
C VAL A 378 0.36 -2.36 3.87
N ASP A 379 0.17 -3.58 3.36
CA ASP A 379 0.99 -4.23 2.31
C ASP A 379 2.45 -4.50 2.69
N ASN A 380 2.88 -4.12 3.90
CA ASN A 380 4.27 -4.23 4.35
C ASN A 380 4.42 -5.09 5.62
N TYR A 381 3.42 -5.10 6.49
CA TYR A 381 3.45 -5.76 7.78
C TYR A 381 2.24 -6.67 7.95
N ALA A 382 2.48 -7.84 8.53
CA ALA A 382 1.44 -8.64 9.16
C ALA A 382 1.79 -8.74 10.65
N VAL A 383 0.91 -8.28 11.53
CA VAL A 383 1.15 -8.23 12.98
C VAL A 383 0.06 -9.01 13.69
N PHE A 384 0.47 -9.93 14.55
CA PHE A 384 -0.41 -10.84 15.29
C PHE A 384 -0.12 -10.74 16.77
N TRP A 385 -1.15 -10.51 17.57
CA TRP A 385 -1.01 -10.57 19.02
C TRP A 385 -0.73 -12.01 19.50
N THR A 386 0.04 -12.11 20.57
CA THR A 386 0.11 -13.31 21.39
C THR A 386 -0.54 -13.05 22.75
N SER A 387 -0.90 -14.10 23.49
CA SER A 387 -1.41 -14.01 24.86
C SER A 387 -0.34 -13.65 25.89
N ASP A 388 0.93 -13.60 25.48
CA ASP A 388 2.04 -13.26 26.36
C ASP A 388 2.14 -11.76 26.59
N SER A 389 2.45 -11.40 27.84
CA SER A 389 2.78 -10.04 28.25
C SER A 389 4.30 -9.88 28.36
N GLU A 390 4.82 -8.71 28.00
CA GLU A 390 6.23 -8.33 28.24
C GLU A 390 6.37 -7.50 29.52
N SER A 391 5.38 -6.66 29.80
CA SER A 391 5.28 -5.87 31.03
C SER A 391 3.82 -5.48 31.28
N ASP A 392 3.54 -4.79 32.39
CA ASP A 392 2.18 -4.35 32.72
C ASP A 392 1.52 -3.57 31.57
N GLY A 393 2.27 -2.69 30.91
CA GLY A 393 1.77 -1.86 29.79
C GLY A 393 2.04 -2.41 28.38
N ALA A 394 2.79 -3.50 28.22
CA ALA A 394 3.18 -4.00 26.90
C ALA A 394 2.86 -5.49 26.69
N GLY A 395 2.12 -5.78 25.61
CA GLY A 395 1.85 -7.12 25.12
C GLY A 395 2.87 -7.56 24.08
N LEU A 396 3.11 -8.87 23.97
CA LEU A 396 3.97 -9.45 22.95
C LEU A 396 3.19 -9.66 21.65
N CYS A 397 3.83 -9.37 20.52
CA CYS A 397 3.30 -9.66 19.19
C CYS A 397 4.35 -10.33 18.31
N ARG A 398 3.86 -11.13 17.36
CA ARG A 398 4.64 -11.67 16.25
C ARG A 398 4.36 -10.87 14.99
N TYR A 399 5.40 -10.57 14.21
CA TYR A 399 5.19 -9.84 12.96
C TYR A 399 6.14 -10.24 11.85
N ILE A 400 5.64 -10.10 10.62
CA ILE A 400 6.38 -10.29 9.38
C ILE A 400 6.51 -8.93 8.70
N PHE A 401 7.71 -8.59 8.24
CA PHE A 401 7.98 -7.40 7.43
C PHE A 401 8.42 -7.83 6.03
N VAL A 402 7.81 -7.26 5.00
CA VAL A 402 7.93 -7.70 3.58
C VAL A 402 9.37 -7.85 3.07
N LYS A 403 10.35 -7.13 3.65
CA LYS A 403 11.74 -7.09 3.16
C LYS A 403 12.68 -8.09 3.85
N GLN A 404 12.16 -8.98 4.68
CA GLN A 404 12.96 -9.97 5.39
C GLN A 404 12.20 -11.29 5.49
N ASN A 405 12.94 -12.39 5.46
CA ASN A 405 12.35 -13.73 5.53
C ASN A 405 12.19 -14.23 6.97
N ASP A 406 11.97 -13.32 7.92
CA ASP A 406 11.96 -13.65 9.34
C ASP A 406 10.61 -13.31 9.98
N VAL A 407 10.20 -14.14 10.94
CA VAL A 407 9.09 -13.80 11.85
C VAL A 407 9.70 -13.19 13.11
N LEU A 408 9.49 -11.89 13.29
CA LEU A 408 10.02 -11.12 14.39
C LEU A 408 9.11 -11.18 15.62
N ALA A 409 9.67 -10.94 16.79
CA ALA A 409 8.96 -10.70 18.04
C ALA A 409 9.09 -9.22 18.42
N GLY A 410 8.07 -8.65 19.07
CA GLY A 410 8.15 -7.29 19.59
C GLY A 410 7.09 -6.98 20.65
N ALA A 411 7.42 -6.08 21.56
CA ALA A 411 6.52 -5.57 22.58
C ALA A 411 5.77 -4.33 22.07
N ARG A 412 4.46 -4.24 22.33
CA ARG A 412 3.63 -3.09 21.94
C ARG A 412 2.67 -2.72 23.06
N ASP A 413 2.31 -1.44 23.10
CA ASP A 413 1.39 -0.88 24.10
C ASP A 413 0.04 -1.60 24.07
N LYS A 414 -0.47 -2.01 25.24
CA LYS A 414 -1.68 -2.84 25.32
C LYS A 414 -2.97 -2.12 24.99
N GLU A 415 -2.98 -0.79 25.14
CA GLU A 415 -4.18 0.03 24.99
C GLU A 415 -4.28 0.64 23.59
N SER A 416 -3.20 1.26 23.13
CA SER A 416 -3.19 2.12 21.94
C SER A 416 -2.76 1.42 20.66
N PHE A 417 -1.98 0.34 20.75
CA PHE A 417 -1.56 -0.43 19.57
C PHE A 417 -2.62 -1.48 19.25
N ARG A 418 -2.98 -1.62 17.97
CA ARG A 418 -3.97 -2.58 17.51
C ARG A 418 -3.42 -3.47 16.42
N ALA A 419 -3.59 -4.78 16.58
CA ALA A 419 -3.09 -5.80 15.65
C ALA A 419 -4.13 -6.88 15.37
N SER A 420 -3.83 -7.73 14.40
CA SER A 420 -4.70 -8.85 14.03
C SER A 420 -4.66 -9.94 15.10
N VAL A 421 -5.77 -10.68 15.23
CA VAL A 421 -5.87 -11.87 16.09
C VAL A 421 -6.08 -13.11 15.22
N ARG A 422 -5.41 -14.21 15.59
CA ARG A 422 -5.58 -15.54 15.00
C ARG A 422 -5.82 -16.54 16.10
N CYS A 423 -7.07 -16.89 16.36
CA CYS A 423 -7.36 -17.84 17.42
C CYS A 423 -6.84 -19.24 17.08
N VAL A 424 -6.42 -19.96 18.11
CA VAL A 424 -5.99 -21.35 18.06
C VAL A 424 -6.85 -22.19 19.02
N LYS A 425 -6.95 -23.48 18.74
CA LYS A 425 -7.63 -24.47 19.55
C LYS A 425 -6.76 -25.73 19.65
N ASP A 426 -6.73 -26.30 20.85
CA ASP A 426 -5.99 -27.52 21.19
C ASP A 426 -6.54 -28.80 20.54
#